data_AF-X0SPS9-F1
#
_entry.id   AF-X0SPS9-F1
#
_cell.length_a   1.000
_cell.length_b   1.000
_cell.length_c   1.000
_cell.angle_alpha   90.00
_cell.angle_beta   90.00
_cell.angle_gamma   90.00
#
_symmetry.space_group_name_H-M   'P 1'
#
loop_
_entity.id
_entity.type
_entity.pdbx_description
1 polymer ?
#
loop_
_entity_poly.entity_id
_entity_poly.type
_entity_poly.pdbx_seq_one_letter_code
_entity_poly.pdbx_strand_id
1 'polypeptide(L)'
;QDANFKDLLIATATIHIYHNLGLKVQNIIDSNKFTFDSTRKLELSEKGILIEEVGTLLKNSFSLEISLLNKRIDLENKFLSFLIEVRKLDLQELQKEKMIKEIESQIEQELQEIILNYPSFYFYDLIGDLIGLTNETKKEILDESSAFKEISVDIEKKLELEEKEDKFIELATIDRMINKIRMDFEFKSYKELQIEAMPVRMIKRKVSDFNFECFPISIPGLKAFKEANNIKKDLIKRIEEALNEKINYDQFEKNLLLFLKSELIAKLKENPNDFIYYLQCLNESNFDEIIYLLNRYGVFNILYLSNLDTELSEEVKRNMIRYNINKLDIVAINDQKNNLGYTKKKQVIDKVFLSELKLKSYSHILFILDFEDIINKIVKDIFFYILSKILRQLSRIIELYSKVSNDRSLYLLALKKIVGTTDSEEWVKIKLEELIIERLKRRQEELVIVLNASNQ
;
A
#
# COMPACT_ATOMS: atom_id res chain seq x y z
N GLN A 1 29.62 0.68 3.99
CA GLN A 1 29.09 2.05 4.10
C GLN A 1 27.89 1.95 5.01
N ASP A 2 27.92 2.68 6.11
CA ASP A 2 26.86 2.62 7.10
C ASP A 2 25.71 3.55 6.67
N ALA A 3 24.67 2.98 6.07
CA ALA A 3 23.48 3.69 5.64
C ALA A 3 22.26 3.17 6.42
N ASN A 4 21.30 4.05 6.68
CA ASN A 4 20.02 3.67 7.31
C ASN A 4 18.98 3.30 6.22
N PHE A 5 17.79 2.86 6.62
CA PHE A 5 16.73 2.53 5.66
C PHE A 5 16.24 3.74 4.86
N LYS A 6 16.22 4.93 5.48
CA LYS A 6 15.83 6.18 4.84
C LYS A 6 16.74 6.52 3.65
N ASP A 7 18.06 6.39 3.81
CA ASP A 7 19.05 6.67 2.77
C ASP A 7 18.87 5.74 1.57
N LEU A 8 18.57 4.46 1.81
CA LEU A 8 18.31 3.48 0.75
C LEU A 8 17.05 3.86 -0.05
N LEU A 9 15.97 4.23 0.64
CA LEU A 9 14.72 4.63 -0.01
C LEU A 9 14.92 5.87 -0.89
N ILE A 10 15.61 6.88 -0.38
CA ILE A 10 15.94 8.11 -1.13
C ILE A 10 16.85 7.79 -2.32
N ALA A 11 17.87 6.97 -2.13
CA ALA A 11 18.77 6.56 -3.21
C ALA A 11 18.02 5.77 -4.31
N THR A 12 17.13 4.87 -3.92
CA THR A 12 16.32 4.07 -4.85
C THR A 12 15.37 4.96 -5.66
N ALA A 13 14.68 5.89 -4.99
CA ALA A 13 13.83 6.88 -5.65
C ALA A 13 14.64 7.75 -6.62
N THR A 14 15.82 8.20 -6.21
CA THR A 14 16.72 9.00 -7.06
C THR A 14 17.18 8.22 -8.29
N ILE A 15 17.56 6.95 -8.13
CA ILE A 15 17.95 6.07 -9.24
C ILE A 15 16.79 5.94 -10.24
N HIS A 16 15.56 5.76 -9.74
CA HIS A 16 14.37 5.69 -10.58
C HIS A 16 14.12 7.01 -11.34
N ILE A 17 14.17 8.15 -10.65
CA ILE A 17 13.99 9.49 -11.24
C ILE A 17 15.05 9.77 -12.32
N TYR A 18 16.32 9.47 -12.03
CA TYR A 18 17.43 9.75 -12.93
C TYR A 18 17.43 8.83 -14.17
N HIS A 19 17.37 7.51 -13.97
CA HIS A 19 17.55 6.54 -15.05
C HIS A 19 16.26 6.20 -15.78
N ASN A 20 15.15 6.01 -15.05
CA ASN A 20 13.90 5.57 -15.66
C ASN A 20 13.08 6.73 -16.19
N LEU A 21 13.05 7.87 -15.47
CA LEU A 21 12.33 9.07 -15.93
C LEU A 21 13.20 10.01 -16.78
N GLY A 22 14.52 9.79 -16.82
CA GLY A 22 15.46 10.54 -17.66
C GLY A 22 15.68 12.00 -17.22
N LEU A 23 15.40 12.32 -15.97
CA LEU A 23 15.52 13.68 -15.44
C LEU A 23 16.96 13.94 -14.98
N LYS A 24 17.63 14.86 -15.67
CA LYS A 24 19.01 15.28 -15.39
C LYS A 24 19.03 16.68 -14.82
N VAL A 25 19.96 16.93 -13.91
CA VAL A 25 20.14 18.24 -13.28
C VAL A 25 20.95 19.14 -14.21
N GLN A 26 20.44 20.34 -14.44
CA GLN A 26 21.07 21.30 -15.35
C GLN A 26 22.24 22.00 -14.66
N ASN A 27 23.40 21.36 -14.62
CA ASN A 27 24.62 21.99 -14.14
C ASN A 27 25.29 22.82 -15.25
N ILE A 28 25.63 24.07 -14.94
CA ILE A 28 26.56 24.88 -15.72
C ILE A 28 27.94 24.25 -15.58
N ILE A 29 28.26 23.24 -16.39
CA ILE A 29 29.62 22.74 -16.54
C ILE A 29 29.99 22.84 -18.01
N ASP A 30 30.84 23.81 -18.30
CA ASP A 30 31.56 24.00 -19.56
C ASP A 30 32.17 22.68 -20.02
N SER A 31 31.53 22.02 -20.99
CA SER A 31 31.91 20.68 -21.45
C SER A 31 32.85 20.76 -22.65
N ASN A 32 34.11 21.11 -22.39
CA ASN A 32 35.19 20.93 -23.38
C ASN A 32 36.05 19.68 -23.12
N LYS A 33 35.65 18.74 -22.24
CA LYS A 33 36.34 17.44 -22.08
C LYS A 33 35.37 16.28 -21.81
N PHE A 34 34.96 15.59 -22.87
CA PHE A 34 34.24 14.31 -22.82
C PHE A 34 35.23 13.16 -22.61
N THR A 35 35.45 12.75 -21.37
CA THR A 35 36.20 11.54 -20.99
C THR A 35 35.28 10.65 -20.16
N PHE A 36 35.48 9.33 -20.18
CA PHE A 36 34.65 8.40 -19.39
C PHE A 36 34.62 8.78 -17.90
N ASP A 37 35.76 9.18 -17.34
CA ASP A 37 35.86 9.61 -15.94
C ASP A 37 35.14 10.94 -15.66
N SER A 38 35.10 11.86 -16.63
CA SER A 38 34.33 13.11 -16.49
C SER A 38 32.83 12.84 -16.56
N THR A 39 32.37 11.93 -17.42
CA THR A 39 30.96 11.51 -17.48
C THR A 39 30.50 10.82 -16.21
N ARG A 40 31.31 9.90 -15.64
CA ARG A 40 30.98 9.21 -14.39
C ARG A 40 30.92 10.17 -13.20
N LYS A 41 31.84 11.15 -13.14
CA LYS A 41 31.83 12.18 -12.08
C LYS A 41 30.61 13.10 -12.21
N LEU A 42 30.22 13.45 -13.43
CA LEU A 42 29.03 14.25 -13.69
C LEU A 42 27.76 13.51 -13.28
N GLU A 43 27.61 12.24 -13.66
CA GLU A 43 26.47 11.40 -13.25
C GLU A 43 26.36 11.30 -11.71
N LEU A 44 27.48 11.08 -11.01
CA LEU A 44 27.48 11.03 -9.55
C LEU A 44 27.11 12.39 -8.94
N SER A 45 27.54 13.50 -9.53
CA SER A 45 27.18 14.84 -9.08
C SER A 45 25.69 15.13 -9.28
N GLU A 46 25.11 14.78 -10.43
CA GLU A 46 23.69 14.98 -10.71
C GLU A 46 22.81 14.14 -9.77
N LYS A 47 23.19 12.88 -9.52
CA LYS A 47 22.50 12.04 -8.53
C LYS A 47 22.63 12.59 -7.11
N GLY A 48 23.78 13.16 -6.76
CA GLY A 48 23.96 13.81 -5.46
C GLY A 48 22.96 14.94 -5.24
N ILE A 49 22.76 15.79 -6.25
CA ILE A 49 21.78 16.88 -6.18
C ILE A 49 20.34 16.33 -6.07
N LEU A 50 19.99 15.31 -6.85
CA LEU A 50 18.66 14.68 -6.75
C LEU A 50 18.43 14.02 -5.38
N ILE A 51 19.45 13.40 -4.77
CA ILE A 51 19.36 12.87 -3.40
C ILE A 51 19.03 13.98 -2.41
N GLU A 52 19.72 15.13 -2.50
CA GLU A 52 19.46 16.28 -1.64
C GLU A 52 18.06 16.86 -1.86
N GLU A 53 17.61 16.95 -3.11
CA GLU A 53 16.28 17.43 -3.47
C GLU A 53 15.18 16.51 -2.94
N VAL A 54 15.24 15.21 -3.23
CA VAL A 54 14.28 14.21 -2.73
C VAL A 54 14.28 14.20 -1.20
N GLY A 55 15.46 14.27 -0.57
CA GLY A 55 15.58 14.37 0.89
C GLY A 55 14.90 15.62 1.46
N THR A 56 15.05 16.76 0.78
CA THR A 56 14.44 18.05 1.16
C THR A 56 12.92 18.06 0.95
N LEU A 57 12.42 17.38 -0.08
CA LEU A 57 10.98 17.22 -0.30
C LEU A 57 10.34 16.29 0.74
N LEU A 58 11.04 15.23 1.14
CA LEU A 58 10.55 14.29 2.16
C LEU A 58 10.58 14.88 3.57
N LYS A 59 11.57 15.70 3.94
CA LYS A 59 11.73 16.26 5.31
C LYS A 59 11.55 15.19 6.40
N ASN A 60 10.50 15.31 7.21
CA ASN A 60 10.07 14.43 8.29
C ASN A 60 8.86 13.55 7.92
N SER A 61 8.53 13.41 6.63
CA SER A 61 7.32 12.73 6.16
C SER A 61 7.20 11.29 6.68
N PHE A 62 8.28 10.49 6.65
CA PHE A 62 8.23 9.13 7.20
C PHE A 62 7.82 9.10 8.68
N SER A 63 8.33 10.02 9.50
CA SER A 63 7.95 10.12 10.91
C SER A 63 6.50 10.55 11.09
N LEU A 64 6.00 11.45 10.23
CA LEU A 64 4.60 11.90 10.25
C LEU A 64 3.66 10.76 9.83
N GLU A 65 3.97 10.03 8.76
CA GLU A 65 3.21 8.85 8.30
C GLU A 65 3.13 7.78 9.40
N ILE A 66 4.27 7.46 10.03
CA ILE A 66 4.33 6.51 11.14
C ILE A 66 3.49 7.00 12.34
N SER A 67 3.56 8.29 12.67
CA SER A 67 2.76 8.88 13.75
C SER A 67 1.27 8.74 13.47
N LEU A 68 0.82 9.04 12.24
CA LEU A 68 -0.58 8.95 11.84
C LEU A 68 -1.09 7.50 11.86
N LEU A 69 -0.29 6.55 11.37
CA LEU A 69 -0.62 5.13 11.43
C LEU A 69 -0.77 4.66 12.88
N ASN A 70 0.13 5.07 13.77
CA ASN A 70 0.04 4.72 15.19
C ASN A 70 -1.23 5.30 15.84
N LYS A 71 -1.55 6.57 15.59
CA LYS A 71 -2.78 7.22 16.09
C LYS A 71 -4.03 6.50 15.62
N ARG A 72 -4.08 6.17 14.32
CA ARG A 72 -5.18 5.38 13.75
C ARG A 72 -5.33 4.03 14.46
N ILE A 73 -4.25 3.28 14.63
CA ILE A 73 -4.29 1.96 15.30
C ILE A 73 -4.74 2.12 16.76
N ASP A 74 -4.32 3.18 17.45
CA ASP A 74 -4.76 3.49 18.81
C ASP A 74 -6.26 3.78 18.91
N LEU A 75 -6.78 4.54 17.95
CA LEU A 75 -8.21 4.82 17.84
C LEU A 75 -9.00 3.53 17.55
N GLU A 76 -8.57 2.73 16.57
CA GLU A 76 -9.17 1.42 16.26
C GLU A 76 -9.19 0.51 17.49
N ASN A 77 -8.08 0.43 18.24
CA ASN A 77 -7.98 -0.37 19.46
C ASN A 77 -8.96 0.07 20.57
N LYS A 78 -9.31 1.35 20.62
CA LYS A 78 -10.34 1.86 21.55
C LYS A 78 -11.74 1.47 21.13
N PHE A 79 -12.07 1.60 19.84
CA PHE A 79 -13.34 1.07 19.30
C PHE A 79 -13.48 -0.43 19.59
N LEU A 80 -12.43 -1.22 19.31
CA LEU A 80 -12.41 -2.66 19.58
C LEU A 80 -12.61 -2.96 21.07
N SER A 81 -11.92 -2.23 21.95
CA SER A 81 -12.04 -2.44 23.39
C SER A 81 -13.45 -2.12 23.90
N PHE A 82 -14.03 -1.00 23.44
CA PHE A 82 -15.42 -0.65 23.72
C PHE A 82 -16.40 -1.74 23.25
N LEU A 83 -16.29 -2.18 22.00
CA LEU A 83 -17.17 -3.22 21.43
C LEU A 83 -17.04 -4.55 22.18
N ILE A 84 -15.83 -4.92 22.62
CA ILE A 84 -15.62 -6.11 23.45
C ILE A 84 -16.35 -5.98 24.78
N GLU A 85 -16.26 -4.83 25.45
CA GLU A 85 -16.89 -4.62 26.76
C GLU A 85 -18.42 -4.59 26.65
N VAL A 86 -18.96 -3.88 25.67
CA VAL A 86 -20.41 -3.82 25.38
C VAL A 86 -21.01 -5.19 25.10
N ARG A 87 -20.24 -6.11 24.49
CA ARG A 87 -20.72 -7.46 24.14
C ARG A 87 -20.46 -8.51 25.21
N LYS A 88 -19.50 -8.29 26.12
CA LYS A 88 -19.19 -9.19 27.24
C LYS A 88 -20.06 -8.95 28.47
N LEU A 89 -20.43 -7.70 28.71
CA LEU A 89 -21.19 -7.27 29.88
C LEU A 89 -22.41 -6.50 29.40
N ASP A 90 -23.54 -6.68 30.08
CA ASP A 90 -24.64 -5.72 30.03
C ASP A 90 -24.19 -4.44 30.75
N LEU A 91 -23.30 -3.67 30.11
CA LEU A 91 -22.87 -2.35 30.57
C LEU A 91 -24.10 -1.48 30.77
N GLN A 92 -24.16 -0.79 31.91
CA GLN A 92 -25.20 0.20 32.16
C GLN A 92 -25.10 1.33 31.11
N GLU A 93 -26.25 1.88 30.67
CA GLU A 93 -26.29 2.93 29.63
C GLU A 93 -25.35 4.10 29.92
N LEU A 94 -25.26 4.53 31.19
CA LEU A 94 -24.39 5.62 31.62
C LEU A 94 -22.88 5.33 31.43
N GLN A 95 -22.47 4.06 31.49
CA GLN A 95 -21.07 3.66 31.22
C GLN A 95 -20.81 3.63 29.71
N LYS A 96 -21.77 3.14 28.92
CA LYS A 96 -21.69 3.15 27.45
C LYS A 96 -21.53 4.59 26.93
N GLU A 97 -22.36 5.52 27.42
CA GLU A 97 -22.29 6.93 27.03
C GLU A 97 -20.93 7.57 27.37
N LYS A 98 -20.34 7.23 28.53
CA LYS A 98 -19.02 7.75 28.91
C LYS A 98 -17.93 7.28 27.95
N MET A 99 -17.90 5.99 27.63
CA MET A 99 -16.90 5.45 26.72
C MET A 99 -17.05 5.98 25.29
N ILE A 100 -18.29 6.15 24.81
CA ILE A 100 -18.54 6.79 23.49
C ILE A 100 -18.00 8.22 23.51
N LYS A 101 -18.30 9.00 24.56
CA LYS A 101 -17.78 10.37 24.71
C LYS A 101 -16.25 10.42 24.77
N GLU A 102 -15.59 9.43 25.37
CA GLU A 102 -14.13 9.34 25.39
C GLU A 102 -13.55 9.09 23.99
N ILE A 103 -14.16 8.19 23.21
CA ILE A 103 -13.77 7.93 21.81
C ILE A 103 -13.98 9.21 20.98
N GLU A 104 -15.16 9.82 21.08
CA GLU A 104 -15.47 11.07 20.37
C GLU A 104 -14.53 12.21 20.74
N SER A 105 -14.19 12.35 22.02
CA SER A 105 -13.25 13.38 22.49
C SER A 105 -11.86 13.16 21.92
N GLN A 106 -11.41 11.92 21.77
CA GLN A 106 -10.11 11.64 21.17
C GLN A 106 -10.11 11.91 19.67
N ILE A 107 -11.17 11.48 18.95
CA ILE A 107 -11.29 11.80 17.51
C ILE A 107 -11.17 13.31 17.33
N GLU A 108 -11.88 14.09 18.13
CA GLU A 108 -11.84 15.55 18.06
C GLU A 108 -10.43 16.12 18.35
N GLN A 109 -9.72 15.58 19.35
CA GLN A 109 -8.35 15.97 19.65
C GLN A 109 -7.37 15.64 18.52
N GLU A 110 -7.46 14.44 17.95
CA GLU A 110 -6.60 14.00 16.84
C GLU A 110 -6.87 14.83 15.58
N LEU A 111 -8.13 15.10 15.27
CA LEU A 111 -8.52 15.98 14.16
C LEU A 111 -7.95 17.39 14.34
N GLN A 112 -8.10 17.99 15.52
CA GLN A 112 -7.57 19.33 15.80
C GLN A 112 -6.04 19.37 15.70
N GLU A 113 -5.34 18.36 16.24
CA GLU A 113 -3.89 18.29 16.17
C GLU A 113 -3.39 18.23 14.72
N ILE A 114 -4.06 17.44 13.87
CA ILE A 114 -3.68 17.30 12.46
C ILE A 114 -4.01 18.58 11.69
N ILE A 115 -5.18 19.15 11.92
CA ILE A 115 -5.61 20.41 11.29
C ILE A 115 -4.61 21.56 11.56
N LEU A 116 -3.99 21.58 12.73
CA LEU A 116 -3.08 22.63 13.16
C LEU A 116 -1.61 22.36 12.84
N ASN A 117 -1.14 21.12 12.99
CA ASN A 117 0.29 20.80 12.99
C ASN A 117 0.77 20.06 11.72
N TYR A 118 -0.14 19.54 10.90
CA TYR A 118 0.20 18.70 9.74
C TYR A 118 -0.16 19.40 8.42
N PRO A 119 0.62 19.13 7.35
CA PRO A 119 0.20 19.44 5.99
C PRO A 119 -1.19 18.92 5.65
N SER A 120 -1.95 19.68 4.85
CA SER A 120 -3.37 19.40 4.59
C SER A 120 -3.65 18.02 3.97
N PHE A 121 -2.74 17.47 3.15
CA PHE A 121 -2.93 16.15 2.55
C PHE A 121 -2.98 15.02 3.59
N TYR A 122 -2.27 15.14 4.71
CA TYR A 122 -2.31 14.14 5.79
C TYR A 122 -3.67 14.08 6.48
N PHE A 123 -4.39 15.21 6.53
CA PHE A 123 -5.76 15.22 7.02
C PHE A 123 -6.66 14.38 6.11
N TYR A 124 -6.61 14.60 4.79
CA TYR A 124 -7.44 13.84 3.85
C TYR A 124 -7.09 12.36 3.85
N ASP A 125 -5.80 12.02 3.95
CA ASP A 125 -5.33 10.64 4.09
C ASP A 125 -5.87 9.96 5.35
N LEU A 126 -5.80 10.65 6.49
CA LEU A 126 -6.32 10.10 7.74
C LEU A 126 -7.83 9.92 7.67
N ILE A 127 -8.59 10.94 7.26
CA ILE A 127 -10.04 10.81 7.16
C ILE A 127 -10.39 9.67 6.21
N GLY A 128 -9.80 9.66 5.01
CA GLY A 128 -10.02 8.62 4.02
C GLY A 128 -9.76 7.21 4.55
N ASP A 129 -8.71 7.04 5.35
CA ASP A 129 -8.42 5.75 5.99
C ASP A 129 -9.40 5.41 7.12
N LEU A 130 -9.82 6.40 7.93
CA LEU A 130 -10.74 6.20 9.06
C LEU A 130 -12.17 5.86 8.63
N ILE A 131 -12.59 6.29 7.43
CA ILE A 131 -13.93 6.02 6.87
C ILE A 131 -13.90 5.06 5.67
N GLY A 132 -12.75 4.46 5.34
CA GLY A 132 -12.61 3.46 4.29
C GLY A 132 -12.54 3.98 2.84
N LEU A 133 -12.69 5.29 2.61
CA LEU A 133 -12.69 5.89 1.27
C LEU A 133 -11.38 5.71 0.49
N THR A 134 -10.24 5.58 1.16
CA THR A 134 -8.94 5.44 0.47
C THR A 134 -8.90 4.19 -0.41
N ASN A 135 -9.30 3.04 0.15
CA ASN A 135 -9.25 1.76 -0.56
C ASN A 135 -10.34 1.69 -1.64
N GLU A 136 -11.53 2.23 -1.37
CA GLU A 136 -12.61 2.35 -2.36
C GLU A 136 -12.17 3.19 -3.56
N THR A 137 -11.57 4.36 -3.31
CA THR A 137 -11.11 5.27 -4.37
C THR A 137 -10.01 4.64 -5.22
N LYS A 138 -9.05 3.93 -4.61
CA LYS A 138 -8.01 3.19 -5.36
C LYS A 138 -8.62 2.11 -6.26
N LYS A 139 -9.64 1.41 -5.77
CA LYS A 139 -10.35 0.38 -6.54
C LYS A 139 -11.12 0.97 -7.72
N GLU A 140 -11.84 2.07 -7.49
CA GLU A 140 -12.52 2.82 -8.56
C GLU A 140 -11.56 3.23 -9.68
N ILE A 141 -10.40 3.80 -9.34
CA ILE A 141 -9.37 4.21 -10.31
C ILE A 141 -8.91 3.01 -11.16
N LEU A 142 -8.65 1.86 -10.53
CA LEU A 142 -8.18 0.66 -11.22
C LEU A 142 -9.28 0.05 -12.11
N ASP A 143 -10.51 0.00 -11.62
CA ASP A 143 -11.66 -0.54 -12.34
C ASP A 143 -11.98 0.31 -13.58
N GLU A 144 -12.01 1.64 -13.43
CA GLU A 144 -12.20 2.58 -14.54
C GLU A 144 -11.09 2.44 -15.60
N SER A 145 -9.84 2.34 -15.17
CA SER A 145 -8.69 2.28 -16.08
C SER A 145 -8.64 0.98 -16.90
N SER A 146 -9.15 -0.12 -16.33
CA SER A 146 -9.27 -1.41 -17.01
C SER A 146 -10.26 -1.39 -18.19
N ALA A 147 -11.23 -0.47 -18.17
CA ALA A 147 -12.25 -0.34 -19.20
C ALA A 147 -11.79 0.45 -20.44
N PHE A 148 -10.73 1.25 -20.34
CA PHE A 148 -10.26 2.11 -21.43
C PHE A 148 -9.17 1.46 -22.29
N LYS A 149 -9.45 1.21 -23.58
CA LYS A 149 -8.40 0.94 -24.58
C LYS A 149 -7.76 2.24 -25.02
N GLU A 150 -6.42 2.29 -25.08
CA GLU A 150 -5.71 3.44 -25.66
C GLU A 150 -6.04 3.56 -27.16
N ILE A 151 -6.80 4.59 -27.52
CA ILE A 151 -6.96 5.01 -28.92
C ILE A 151 -5.86 6.03 -29.20
N SER A 152 -5.28 6.07 -30.41
CA SER A 152 -4.34 7.13 -30.77
C SER A 152 -5.05 8.48 -30.72
N VAL A 153 -4.66 9.32 -29.77
CA VAL A 153 -5.26 10.64 -29.55
C VAL A 153 -4.34 11.74 -30.13
N ASP A 154 -4.93 12.71 -30.83
CA ASP A 154 -4.23 13.90 -31.34
C ASP A 154 -3.61 14.74 -30.21
N ILE A 155 -2.54 15.47 -30.51
CA ILE A 155 -1.74 16.21 -29.50
C ILE A 155 -2.59 17.22 -28.71
N GLU A 156 -3.54 17.91 -29.35
CA GLU A 156 -4.44 18.86 -28.68
C GLU A 156 -5.27 18.18 -27.60
N LYS A 157 -5.86 17.04 -27.92
CA LYS A 157 -6.60 16.22 -26.95
C LYS A 157 -5.66 15.65 -25.87
N LYS A 158 -4.39 15.36 -26.17
CA LYS A 158 -3.40 14.94 -25.15
C LYS A 158 -2.97 16.07 -24.22
N LEU A 159 -3.01 17.32 -24.67
CA LEU A 159 -2.76 18.49 -23.83
C LEU A 159 -3.96 18.80 -22.94
N GLU A 160 -5.18 18.66 -23.49
CA GLU A 160 -6.45 18.82 -22.76
C GLU A 160 -6.68 17.70 -21.72
N LEU A 161 -6.44 16.44 -22.11
CA LEU A 161 -6.66 15.27 -21.26
C LEU A 161 -5.47 15.01 -20.33
N GLU A 162 -5.78 14.63 -19.09
CA GLU A 162 -4.78 14.03 -18.22
C GLU A 162 -4.46 12.61 -18.69
N GLU A 163 -3.26 12.16 -18.37
CA GLU A 163 -2.96 10.75 -18.47
C GLU A 163 -3.87 9.94 -17.56
N LYS A 164 -4.02 8.66 -17.90
CA LYS A 164 -4.85 7.76 -17.09
C LYS A 164 -4.38 7.77 -15.63
N GLU A 165 -5.36 7.86 -14.75
CA GLU A 165 -5.14 7.98 -13.31
C GLU A 165 -4.45 6.75 -12.71
N ASP A 166 -4.58 5.56 -13.32
CA ASP A 166 -3.84 4.35 -12.93
C ASP A 166 -2.32 4.48 -13.03
N LYS A 167 -1.80 5.42 -13.82
CA LYS A 167 -0.37 5.72 -13.88
C LYS A 167 0.12 6.49 -12.65
N PHE A 168 -0.78 7.16 -11.93
CA PHE A 168 -0.47 8.05 -10.82
C PHE A 168 -1.43 7.80 -9.65
N ILE A 169 -1.41 6.58 -9.13
CA ILE A 169 -2.40 6.08 -8.17
C ILE A 169 -2.43 6.95 -6.92
N GLU A 170 -1.29 7.31 -6.33
CA GLU A 170 -1.31 8.09 -5.08
C GLU A 170 -1.73 9.55 -5.30
N LEU A 171 -1.37 10.16 -6.43
CA LEU A 171 -1.80 11.52 -6.80
C LEU A 171 -3.28 11.58 -7.15
N ALA A 172 -3.78 10.63 -7.93
CA ALA A 172 -5.20 10.55 -8.27
C ALA A 172 -6.05 10.24 -7.03
N THR A 173 -5.57 9.36 -6.15
CA THR A 173 -6.27 9.04 -4.90
C THR A 173 -6.41 10.27 -4.01
N ILE A 174 -5.33 11.04 -3.79
CA ILE A 174 -5.43 12.24 -2.93
C ILE A 174 -6.37 13.30 -3.53
N ASP A 175 -6.35 13.52 -4.84
CA ASP A 175 -7.22 14.50 -5.49
C ASP A 175 -8.71 14.10 -5.39
N ARG A 176 -9.04 12.84 -5.71
CA ARG A 176 -10.39 12.31 -5.54
C ARG A 176 -10.84 12.36 -4.08
N MET A 177 -9.97 12.04 -3.13
CA MET A 177 -10.29 12.13 -1.69
C MET A 177 -10.57 13.56 -1.25
N ILE A 178 -9.76 14.53 -1.68
CA ILE A 178 -9.99 15.96 -1.38
C ILE A 178 -11.38 16.37 -1.83
N ASN A 179 -11.76 16.01 -3.06
CA ASN A 179 -13.06 16.36 -3.63
C ASN A 179 -14.22 15.65 -2.91
N LYS A 180 -14.13 14.33 -2.70
CA LYS A 180 -15.16 13.56 -1.96
C LYS A 180 -15.35 14.10 -0.54
N ILE A 181 -14.28 14.30 0.22
CA ILE A 181 -14.34 14.77 1.62
C ILE A 181 -14.92 16.19 1.69
N ARG A 182 -14.51 17.10 0.80
CA ARG A 182 -15.08 18.46 0.75
C ARG A 182 -16.58 18.46 0.46
N MET A 183 -17.02 17.60 -0.46
CA MET A 183 -18.44 17.48 -0.80
C MET A 183 -19.24 16.85 0.35
N ASP A 184 -18.76 15.76 0.93
CA ASP A 184 -19.47 15.01 1.97
C ASP A 184 -19.63 15.79 3.28
N PHE A 185 -18.68 16.67 3.60
CA PHE A 185 -18.67 17.45 4.84
C PHE A 185 -18.86 18.95 4.63
N GLU A 186 -19.23 19.36 3.40
CA GLU A 186 -19.69 20.71 3.05
C GLU A 186 -18.74 21.86 3.42
N PHE A 187 -17.42 21.69 3.22
CA PHE A 187 -16.44 22.77 3.43
C PHE A 187 -15.67 23.10 2.14
N LYS A 188 -15.42 24.39 1.90
CA LYS A 188 -14.75 24.87 0.69
C LYS A 188 -13.25 24.81 0.81
N SER A 189 -12.66 24.95 1.99
CA SER A 189 -11.19 24.91 2.11
C SER A 189 -10.71 24.34 3.45
N TYR A 190 -9.50 23.80 3.45
CA TYR A 190 -8.85 23.32 4.68
C TYR A 190 -8.72 24.42 5.75
N LYS A 191 -8.62 25.70 5.34
CA LYS A 191 -8.60 26.83 6.29
C LYS A 191 -9.93 27.04 7.00
N GLU A 192 -11.05 26.69 6.37
CA GLU A 192 -12.37 26.77 7.02
C GLU A 192 -12.49 25.75 8.16
N LEU A 193 -11.86 24.56 8.03
CA LEU A 193 -11.81 23.56 9.09
C LEU A 193 -11.10 24.03 10.37
N GLN A 194 -10.22 25.03 10.26
CA GLN A 194 -9.53 25.63 11.41
C GLN A 194 -10.45 26.57 12.22
N ILE A 195 -11.55 27.02 11.63
CA ILE A 195 -12.43 28.06 12.20
C ILE A 195 -13.81 27.48 12.51
N GLU A 196 -14.34 26.62 11.63
CA GLU A 196 -15.69 26.10 11.72
C GLU A 196 -15.76 24.74 12.43
N ALA A 197 -16.53 24.68 13.51
CA ALA A 197 -16.71 23.45 14.28
C ALA A 197 -17.68 22.44 13.64
N MET A 198 -18.53 22.86 12.70
CA MET A 198 -19.59 21.99 12.15
C MET A 198 -19.04 20.87 11.26
N PRO A 199 -18.16 21.13 10.26
CA PRO A 199 -17.56 20.06 9.47
C PRO A 199 -16.80 19.04 10.32
N VAL A 200 -16.07 19.50 11.34
CA VAL A 200 -15.34 18.64 12.29
C VAL A 200 -16.30 17.71 13.04
N ARG A 201 -17.47 18.21 13.47
CA ARG A 201 -18.50 17.38 14.11
C ARG A 201 -19.10 16.35 13.16
N MET A 202 -19.32 16.72 11.89
CA MET A 202 -19.83 15.79 10.87
C MET A 202 -18.83 14.68 10.58
N ILE A 203 -17.55 15.01 10.43
CA ILE A 203 -16.45 14.05 10.27
C ILE A 203 -16.41 13.11 11.46
N LYS A 204 -16.40 13.65 12.69
CA LYS A 204 -16.38 12.84 13.91
C LYS A 204 -17.51 11.82 13.95
N ARG A 205 -18.74 12.26 13.65
CA ARG A 205 -19.90 11.37 13.60
C ARG A 205 -19.73 10.26 12.56
N LYS A 206 -19.31 10.62 11.35
CA LYS A 206 -19.10 9.66 10.26
C LYS A 206 -18.02 8.62 10.59
N VAL A 207 -16.91 9.06 11.21
CA VAL A 207 -15.84 8.18 11.70
C VAL A 207 -16.38 7.21 12.75
N SER A 208 -17.13 7.70 13.73
CA SER A 208 -17.75 6.84 14.75
C SER A 208 -18.70 5.82 14.14
N ASP A 209 -19.65 6.27 13.32
CA ASP A 209 -20.66 5.42 12.68
C ASP A 209 -19.99 4.31 11.85
N PHE A 210 -19.03 4.66 10.99
CA PHE A 210 -18.29 3.70 10.17
C PHE A 210 -17.53 2.66 11.02
N ASN A 211 -16.78 3.11 12.04
CA ASN A 211 -15.96 2.21 12.84
C ASN A 211 -16.81 1.28 13.72
N PHE A 212 -17.99 1.72 14.19
CA PHE A 212 -18.89 0.82 14.92
C PHE A 212 -19.49 -0.28 14.03
N GLU A 213 -19.66 -0.02 12.73
CA GLU A 213 -20.24 -0.97 11.78
C GLU A 213 -19.20 -1.90 11.13
N CYS A 214 -17.96 -1.45 10.94
CA CYS A 214 -16.97 -2.20 10.15
C CYS A 214 -16.36 -3.41 10.88
N PHE A 215 -16.36 -3.42 12.22
CA PHE A 215 -15.70 -4.46 13.00
C PHE A 215 -16.53 -5.76 13.12
N PRO A 216 -15.87 -6.93 13.25
CA PRO A 216 -16.57 -8.22 13.39
C PRO A 216 -17.57 -8.23 14.55
N ILE A 217 -18.70 -8.91 14.39
CA ILE A 217 -19.74 -9.04 15.45
C ILE A 217 -19.26 -9.96 16.60
N SER A 218 -18.41 -10.93 16.31
CA SER A 218 -17.97 -11.91 17.30
C SER A 218 -16.87 -11.35 18.22
N ILE A 219 -16.94 -11.67 19.53
CA ILE A 219 -15.88 -11.32 20.49
C ILE A 219 -14.51 -11.92 20.11
N PRO A 220 -14.41 -13.20 19.66
CA PRO A 220 -13.15 -13.75 19.15
C PRO A 220 -12.59 -12.94 17.98
N GLY A 221 -13.42 -12.53 17.01
CA GLY A 221 -13.01 -11.69 15.89
C GLY A 221 -12.48 -10.32 16.34
N LEU A 222 -13.15 -9.66 17.29
CA LEU A 222 -12.68 -8.39 17.87
C LEU A 222 -11.31 -8.54 18.56
N LYS A 223 -11.08 -9.65 19.27
CA LYS A 223 -9.78 -9.94 19.89
C LYS A 223 -8.71 -10.18 18.83
N ALA A 224 -9.01 -10.93 17.78
CA ALA A 224 -8.09 -11.17 16.67
C ALA A 224 -7.69 -9.86 15.97
N PHE A 225 -8.63 -8.94 15.76
CA PHE A 225 -8.33 -7.59 15.25
C PHE A 225 -7.38 -6.83 16.17
N LYS A 226 -7.64 -6.85 17.49
CA LYS A 226 -6.79 -6.16 18.47
C LYS A 226 -5.36 -6.72 18.49
N GLU A 227 -5.22 -8.04 18.41
CA GLU A 227 -3.92 -8.70 18.30
C GLU A 227 -3.19 -8.37 17.00
N ALA A 228 -3.90 -8.34 15.87
CA ALA A 228 -3.34 -7.92 14.58
C ALA A 228 -2.86 -6.46 14.62
N ASN A 229 -3.62 -5.57 15.27
CA ASN A 229 -3.22 -4.19 15.50
C ASN A 229 -1.93 -4.06 16.32
N ASN A 230 -1.72 -4.91 17.32
CA ASN A 230 -0.46 -4.94 18.07
C ASN A 230 0.71 -5.37 17.19
N ILE A 231 0.54 -6.40 16.35
CA ILE A 231 1.59 -6.82 15.40
C ILE A 231 1.87 -5.73 14.36
N LYS A 232 0.86 -5.01 13.86
CA LYS A 232 1.06 -3.82 13.01
C LYS A 232 1.95 -2.79 13.70
N LYS A 233 1.67 -2.47 14.97
CA LYS A 233 2.50 -1.54 15.75
C LYS A 233 3.93 -2.02 15.93
N ASP A 234 4.13 -3.30 16.25
CA ASP A 234 5.47 -3.86 16.41
C ASP A 234 6.26 -3.84 15.09
N LEU A 235 5.61 -4.12 13.97
CA LEU A 235 6.22 -4.01 12.65
C LEU A 235 6.60 -2.55 12.33
N ILE A 236 5.67 -1.61 12.54
CA ILE A 236 5.89 -0.17 12.32
C ILE A 236 7.06 0.32 13.16
N LYS A 237 7.12 -0.08 14.44
CA LYS A 237 8.21 0.30 15.35
C LYS A 237 9.57 -0.20 14.84
N ARG A 238 9.66 -1.46 14.39
CA ARG A 238 10.91 -2.00 13.81
C ARG A 238 11.32 -1.27 12.53
N ILE A 239 10.35 -0.84 11.71
CA ILE A 239 10.62 0.00 10.54
C ILE A 239 11.11 1.39 10.97
N GLU A 240 10.49 1.99 11.99
CA GLU A 240 10.89 3.28 12.56
C GLU A 240 12.32 3.26 13.10
N GLU A 241 12.68 2.22 13.84
CA GLU A 241 14.04 1.99 14.32
C GLU A 241 15.02 1.91 13.14
N ALA A 242 14.69 1.13 12.11
CA ALA A 242 15.52 0.98 10.91
C ALA A 242 15.65 2.26 10.05
N LEU A 243 14.68 3.17 10.11
CA LEU A 243 14.78 4.47 9.44
C LEU A 243 15.81 5.39 10.11
N ASN A 244 16.02 5.24 11.42
CA ASN A 244 16.91 6.09 12.21
C ASN A 244 18.28 5.46 12.47
N GLU A 245 18.35 4.13 12.54
CA GLU A 245 19.55 3.37 12.88
C GLU A 245 20.25 2.80 11.65
N LYS A 246 21.54 2.51 11.81
CA LYS A 246 22.35 1.84 10.79
C LYS A 246 21.95 0.37 10.73
N ILE A 247 21.60 -0.12 9.54
CA ILE A 247 21.12 -1.49 9.37
C ILE A 247 21.85 -2.24 8.26
N ASN A 248 21.86 -3.57 8.37
CA ASN A 248 22.12 -4.45 7.24
C ASN A 248 20.77 -4.79 6.60
N TYR A 249 20.54 -4.38 5.35
CA TYR A 249 19.24 -4.50 4.69
C TYR A 249 18.75 -5.94 4.53
N ASP A 250 19.63 -6.84 4.08
CA ASP A 250 19.27 -8.25 3.88
C ASP A 250 18.86 -8.89 5.20
N GLN A 251 19.58 -8.57 6.28
CA GLN A 251 19.25 -9.07 7.61
C GLN A 251 17.98 -8.42 8.16
N PHE A 252 17.78 -7.13 7.91
CA PHE A 252 16.58 -6.40 8.34
C PHE A 252 15.31 -6.95 7.70
N GLU A 253 15.27 -7.06 6.36
CA GLU A 253 14.13 -7.61 5.64
C GLU A 253 13.86 -9.05 6.09
N LYS A 254 14.89 -9.89 6.15
CA LYS A 254 14.76 -11.28 6.60
C LYS A 254 14.22 -11.37 8.03
N ASN A 255 14.68 -10.54 8.94
CA ASN A 255 14.20 -10.53 10.33
C ASN A 255 12.73 -10.14 10.42
N LEU A 256 12.29 -9.14 9.64
CA LEU A 256 10.89 -8.72 9.60
C LEU A 256 9.97 -9.79 9.02
N LEU A 257 10.35 -10.37 7.88
CA LEU A 257 9.57 -11.43 7.25
C LEU A 257 9.51 -12.68 8.14
N LEU A 258 10.59 -13.03 8.83
CA LEU A 258 10.61 -14.13 9.80
C LEU A 258 9.70 -13.85 11.00
N PHE A 259 9.72 -12.63 11.54
CA PHE A 259 8.84 -12.20 12.62
C PHE A 259 7.36 -12.32 12.22
N LEU A 260 6.98 -11.74 11.08
CA LEU A 260 5.60 -11.85 10.59
C LEU A 260 5.20 -13.29 10.31
N LYS A 261 6.10 -14.10 9.74
CA LYS A 261 5.87 -15.53 9.49
C LYS A 261 5.59 -16.28 10.78
N SER A 262 6.37 -16.05 11.85
CA SER A 262 6.14 -16.71 13.13
C SER A 262 4.81 -16.32 13.75
N GLU A 263 4.44 -15.05 13.72
CA GLU A 263 3.16 -14.57 14.27
C GLU A 263 1.96 -15.12 13.51
N LEU A 264 2.01 -15.14 12.17
CA LEU A 264 0.93 -15.72 11.36
C LEU A 264 0.77 -17.22 11.61
N ILE A 265 1.86 -17.98 11.69
CA ILE A 265 1.80 -19.42 11.96
C ILE A 265 1.25 -19.67 13.38
N ALA A 266 1.67 -18.88 14.37
CA ALA A 266 1.16 -18.98 15.73
C ALA A 266 -0.36 -18.75 15.77
N LYS A 267 -0.84 -17.68 15.12
CA LYS A 267 -2.27 -17.38 15.09
C LYS A 267 -3.10 -18.42 14.37
N LEU A 268 -2.56 -18.95 13.26
CA LEU A 268 -3.17 -20.01 12.49
C LEU A 268 -3.33 -21.31 13.28
N LYS A 269 -2.34 -21.67 14.11
CA LYS A 269 -2.37 -22.84 14.99
C LYS A 269 -3.37 -22.69 16.15
N GLU A 270 -3.59 -21.46 16.64
CA GLU A 270 -4.54 -21.19 17.72
C GLU A 270 -6.00 -21.36 17.26
N ASN A 271 -6.42 -20.60 16.25
CA ASN A 271 -7.76 -20.69 15.69
C ASN A 271 -7.80 -20.28 14.20
N PRO A 272 -8.00 -21.24 13.27
CA PRO A 272 -8.04 -20.98 11.83
C PRO A 272 -9.17 -20.03 11.40
N ASN A 273 -10.29 -20.02 12.11
CA ASN A 273 -11.40 -19.12 11.75
C ASN A 273 -11.08 -17.67 12.14
N ASP A 274 -10.40 -17.47 13.28
CA ASP A 274 -9.96 -16.15 13.72
C ASP A 274 -8.82 -15.61 12.86
N PHE A 275 -8.07 -16.49 12.19
CA PHE A 275 -7.03 -16.11 11.24
C PHE A 275 -7.55 -15.26 10.08
N ILE A 276 -8.80 -15.46 9.63
CA ILE A 276 -9.39 -14.62 8.58
C ILE A 276 -9.55 -13.19 9.08
N TYR A 277 -10.12 -13.00 10.27
CA TYR A 277 -10.27 -11.68 10.89
C TYR A 277 -8.91 -11.02 11.14
N TYR A 278 -7.92 -11.84 11.53
CA TYR A 278 -6.54 -11.39 11.69
C TYR A 278 -5.96 -10.83 10.38
N LEU A 279 -6.12 -11.55 9.28
CA LEU A 279 -5.68 -11.10 7.95
C LEU A 279 -6.47 -9.89 7.43
N GLN A 280 -7.79 -9.82 7.68
CA GLN A 280 -8.60 -8.66 7.32
C GLN A 280 -8.05 -7.38 7.97
N CYS A 281 -7.66 -7.47 9.25
CA CYS A 281 -7.08 -6.35 9.97
C CYS A 281 -5.69 -5.97 9.46
N LEU A 282 -4.82 -6.95 9.16
CA LEU A 282 -3.46 -6.70 8.68
C LEU A 282 -3.42 -6.08 7.28
N ASN A 283 -4.30 -6.52 6.38
CA ASN A 283 -4.39 -6.01 5.00
C ASN A 283 -5.43 -4.90 4.81
N GLU A 284 -6.18 -4.55 5.87
CA GLU A 284 -7.31 -3.60 5.82
C GLU A 284 -8.28 -3.92 4.67
N SER A 285 -8.58 -5.20 4.51
CA SER A 285 -9.40 -5.74 3.42
C SER A 285 -10.70 -6.33 3.95
N ASN A 286 -11.73 -6.35 3.10
CA ASN A 286 -12.98 -7.01 3.44
C ASN A 286 -12.85 -8.55 3.40
N PHE A 287 -13.89 -9.25 3.87
CA PHE A 287 -13.86 -10.70 3.96
C PHE A 287 -13.67 -11.36 2.59
N ASP A 288 -14.40 -10.89 1.59
CA ASP A 288 -14.38 -11.45 0.23
C ASP A 288 -13.00 -11.30 -0.42
N GLU A 289 -12.32 -10.18 -0.18
CA GLU A 289 -10.95 -9.93 -0.64
C GLU A 289 -9.94 -10.89 0.01
N ILE A 290 -10.05 -11.15 1.31
CA ILE A 290 -9.19 -12.12 1.98
C ILE A 290 -9.45 -13.53 1.47
N ILE A 291 -10.71 -13.91 1.27
CA ILE A 291 -11.06 -15.21 0.68
C ILE A 291 -10.51 -15.31 -0.75
N TYR A 292 -10.64 -14.25 -1.55
CA TYR A 292 -10.06 -14.20 -2.90
C TYR A 292 -8.54 -14.33 -2.88
N LEU A 293 -7.85 -13.62 -1.98
CA LEU A 293 -6.40 -13.68 -1.80
C LEU A 293 -5.94 -15.10 -1.42
N LEU A 294 -6.62 -15.73 -0.46
CA LEU A 294 -6.36 -17.10 -0.05
C LEU A 294 -6.58 -18.09 -1.21
N ASN A 295 -7.68 -17.96 -1.95
CA ASN A 295 -7.97 -18.78 -3.12
C ASN A 295 -6.93 -18.60 -4.24
N ARG A 296 -6.47 -17.36 -4.48
CA ARG A 296 -5.40 -17.06 -5.46
C ARG A 296 -4.10 -17.77 -5.11
N TYR A 297 -3.83 -17.98 -3.82
CA TYR A 297 -2.69 -18.76 -3.33
C TYR A 297 -2.96 -20.25 -3.18
N GLY A 298 -4.14 -20.73 -3.59
CA GLY A 298 -4.50 -22.15 -3.55
C GLY A 298 -5.04 -22.65 -2.21
N VAL A 299 -5.37 -21.73 -1.29
CA VAL A 299 -6.00 -22.03 0.00
C VAL A 299 -7.52 -21.99 -0.14
N PHE A 300 -8.12 -23.13 -0.50
CA PHE A 300 -9.58 -23.25 -0.62
C PHE A 300 -10.28 -23.61 0.70
N ASN A 301 -9.53 -24.09 1.69
CA ASN A 301 -10.06 -24.41 3.01
C ASN A 301 -9.00 -24.15 4.09
N ILE A 302 -9.30 -23.18 4.96
CA ILE A 302 -8.40 -22.75 6.04
C ILE A 302 -8.16 -23.84 7.09
N LEU A 303 -9.04 -24.82 7.23
CA LEU A 303 -8.85 -25.94 8.16
C LEU A 303 -7.74 -26.89 7.69
N TYR A 304 -7.35 -26.85 6.42
CA TYR A 304 -6.16 -27.55 5.96
C TYR A 304 -4.88 -26.89 6.48
N LEU A 305 -4.93 -25.62 6.88
CA LEU A 305 -3.79 -24.90 7.43
C LEU A 305 -3.56 -25.21 8.92
N SER A 306 -4.61 -25.58 9.67
CA SER A 306 -4.55 -25.75 11.13
C SER A 306 -3.67 -26.91 11.62
N ASN A 307 -3.49 -27.92 10.77
CA ASN A 307 -2.76 -29.15 11.10
C ASN A 307 -1.37 -29.18 10.46
N LEU A 308 -0.92 -28.07 9.88
CA LEU A 308 0.38 -27.98 9.23
C LEU A 308 1.43 -27.60 10.26
N ASP A 309 2.35 -28.54 10.48
CA ASP A 309 3.58 -28.26 11.18
C ASP A 309 4.76 -28.20 10.21
N THR A 310 5.74 -27.37 10.53
CA THR A 310 7.00 -27.31 9.78
C THR A 310 7.68 -28.68 9.75
N GLU A 311 7.58 -29.45 10.84
CA GLU A 311 8.09 -30.83 10.93
C GLU A 311 7.39 -31.77 9.95
N LEU A 312 6.06 -31.68 9.84
CA LEU A 312 5.27 -32.49 8.89
C LEU A 312 5.63 -32.15 7.44
N SER A 313 5.81 -30.87 7.12
CA SER A 313 6.24 -30.45 5.78
C SER A 313 7.62 -31.00 5.43
N GLU A 314 8.57 -30.95 6.37
CA GLU A 314 9.89 -31.55 6.17
C GLU A 314 9.86 -33.08 6.06
N GLU A 315 9.04 -33.76 6.86
CA GLU A 315 8.86 -35.20 6.77
C GLU A 315 8.27 -35.63 5.42
N VAL A 316 7.27 -34.88 4.91
CA VAL A 316 6.72 -35.08 3.57
C VAL A 316 7.80 -34.87 2.50
N LYS A 317 8.58 -33.77 2.57
CA LYS A 317 9.67 -33.48 1.63
C LYS A 317 10.74 -34.58 1.66
N ARG A 318 11.15 -35.05 2.85
CA ARG A 318 12.12 -36.15 3.02
C ARG A 318 11.61 -37.46 2.44
N ASN A 319 10.35 -37.82 2.69
CA ASN A 319 9.75 -39.03 2.14
C ASN A 319 9.58 -38.95 0.62
N MET A 320 9.25 -37.78 0.06
CA MET A 320 9.22 -37.58 -1.40
C MET A 320 10.58 -37.85 -2.04
N ILE A 321 11.67 -37.34 -1.46
CA ILE A 321 13.03 -37.60 -1.92
C ILE A 321 13.36 -39.10 -1.79
N ARG A 322 13.10 -39.69 -0.62
CA ARG A 322 13.39 -41.12 -0.32
C ARG A 322 12.74 -42.07 -1.31
N TYR A 323 11.50 -41.79 -1.72
CA TYR A 323 10.73 -42.63 -2.62
C TYR A 323 10.75 -42.15 -4.09
N ASN A 324 11.54 -41.13 -4.41
CA ASN A 324 11.64 -40.52 -5.75
C ASN A 324 10.27 -40.12 -6.33
N ILE A 325 9.47 -39.44 -5.50
CA ILE A 325 8.15 -38.92 -5.83
C ILE A 325 8.26 -37.42 -6.08
N ASN A 326 7.87 -36.98 -7.27
CA ASN A 326 7.80 -35.57 -7.62
C ASN A 326 6.39 -35.02 -7.39
N LYS A 327 6.28 -33.70 -7.21
CA LYS A 327 4.98 -33.00 -7.08
C LYS A 327 4.05 -33.33 -8.27
N LEU A 328 4.61 -33.40 -9.48
CA LEU A 328 3.88 -33.75 -10.71
C LEU A 328 3.30 -35.18 -10.67
N ASP A 329 3.96 -36.12 -9.98
CA ASP A 329 3.43 -37.48 -9.82
C ASP A 329 2.13 -37.45 -8.99
N ILE A 330 2.09 -36.62 -7.94
CA ILE A 330 0.91 -36.46 -7.08
C ILE A 330 -0.23 -35.77 -7.84
N VAL A 331 0.08 -34.74 -8.64
CA VAL A 331 -0.90 -34.06 -9.51
C VAL A 331 -1.49 -35.06 -10.51
N ALA A 332 -0.66 -35.87 -11.18
CA ALA A 332 -1.11 -36.84 -12.16
C ALA A 332 -1.98 -37.95 -11.56
N ILE A 333 -1.76 -38.32 -10.30
CA ILE A 333 -2.58 -39.29 -9.56
C ILE A 333 -3.90 -38.68 -9.09
N ASN A 334 -3.91 -37.40 -8.76
CA ASN A 334 -5.12 -36.67 -8.39
C ASN A 334 -6.07 -36.50 -9.59
N ASP A 335 -5.51 -36.38 -10.81
CA ASP A 335 -6.27 -36.34 -12.05
C ASP A 335 -6.77 -37.74 -12.46
N GLN A 336 -8.09 -37.95 -12.35
CA GLN A 336 -8.73 -39.25 -12.57
C GLN A 336 -8.45 -39.87 -13.95
N LYS A 337 -8.08 -39.07 -14.96
CA LYS A 337 -7.85 -39.48 -16.36
C LYS A 337 -6.53 -40.24 -16.61
N ASN A 338 -5.55 -40.20 -15.71
CA ASN A 338 -4.19 -40.73 -15.94
C ASN A 338 -3.81 -41.97 -15.07
N ASN A 339 -4.77 -42.59 -14.39
CA ASN A 339 -4.53 -43.60 -13.34
C ASN A 339 -3.80 -44.89 -13.78
N LEU A 340 -3.71 -45.22 -15.07
CA LEU A 340 -3.19 -46.52 -15.54
C LEU A 340 -1.65 -46.65 -15.49
N GLY A 341 -0.89 -45.54 -15.57
CA GLY A 341 0.58 -45.56 -15.60
C GLY A 341 1.28 -45.49 -14.23
N TYR A 342 0.55 -45.14 -13.16
CA TYR A 342 1.13 -44.74 -11.86
C TYR A 342 0.86 -45.70 -10.71
N THR A 343 0.38 -46.92 -10.97
CA THR A 343 -0.09 -47.88 -9.94
C THR A 343 0.91 -48.14 -8.81
N LYS A 344 2.20 -48.33 -9.12
CA LYS A 344 3.24 -48.56 -8.09
C LYS A 344 3.52 -47.31 -7.24
N LYS A 345 3.67 -46.14 -7.87
CA LYS A 345 3.90 -44.87 -7.15
C LYS A 345 2.68 -44.50 -6.30
N LYS A 346 1.47 -44.73 -6.81
CA LYS A 346 0.21 -44.52 -6.10
C LYS A 346 0.13 -45.37 -4.82
N GLN A 347 0.45 -46.66 -4.90
CA GLN A 347 0.49 -47.53 -3.72
C GLN A 347 1.49 -47.05 -2.66
N VAL A 348 2.68 -46.60 -3.09
CA VAL A 348 3.67 -46.02 -2.18
C VAL A 348 3.14 -44.73 -1.57
N ILE A 349 2.50 -43.87 -2.36
CA ILE A 349 1.95 -42.61 -1.86
C ILE A 349 0.83 -42.86 -0.85
N ASP A 350 -0.09 -43.77 -1.15
CA ASP A 350 -1.20 -44.11 -0.26
C ASP A 350 -0.70 -44.69 1.06
N LYS A 351 0.30 -45.56 0.99
CA LYS A 351 0.90 -46.14 2.19
C LYS A 351 1.63 -45.08 3.02
N VAL A 352 2.59 -44.38 2.44
CA VAL A 352 3.48 -43.48 3.19
C VAL A 352 2.76 -42.21 3.62
N PHE A 353 2.00 -41.56 2.73
CA PHE A 353 1.42 -40.26 3.03
C PHE A 353 0.02 -40.37 3.63
N LEU A 354 -0.86 -41.23 3.09
CA LEU A 354 -2.24 -41.31 3.58
C LEU A 354 -2.35 -42.22 4.82
N SER A 355 -1.61 -43.34 4.87
CA SER A 355 -1.71 -44.29 5.99
C SER A 355 -0.71 -44.03 7.12
N GLU A 356 0.58 -43.86 6.82
CA GLU A 356 1.62 -43.63 7.85
C GLU A 356 1.58 -42.19 8.38
N LEU A 357 1.60 -41.18 7.50
CA LEU A 357 1.50 -39.76 7.88
C LEU A 357 0.06 -39.27 8.12
N LYS A 358 -0.94 -40.14 7.95
CA LYS A 358 -2.38 -39.84 8.18
C LYS A 358 -2.90 -38.60 7.42
N LEU A 359 -2.35 -38.33 6.24
CA LEU A 359 -2.79 -37.21 5.41
C LEU A 359 -4.15 -37.55 4.76
N LYS A 360 -5.03 -36.54 4.67
CA LYS A 360 -6.43 -36.76 4.28
C LYS A 360 -6.65 -37.02 2.78
N SER A 361 -5.79 -36.48 1.92
CA SER A 361 -5.94 -36.58 0.47
C SER A 361 -4.66 -36.19 -0.29
N TYR A 362 -4.58 -36.50 -1.59
CA TYR A 362 -3.48 -36.02 -2.44
C TYR A 362 -3.43 -34.49 -2.52
N SER A 363 -4.58 -33.81 -2.56
CA SER A 363 -4.65 -32.35 -2.49
C SER A 363 -4.06 -31.81 -1.19
N HIS A 364 -4.25 -32.51 -0.07
CA HIS A 364 -3.63 -32.15 1.20
C HIS A 364 -2.10 -32.28 1.15
N ILE A 365 -1.56 -33.30 0.46
CA ILE A 365 -0.11 -33.46 0.25
C ILE A 365 0.43 -32.31 -0.61
N LEU A 366 -0.21 -32.01 -1.73
CA LEU A 366 0.19 -30.88 -2.60
C LEU A 366 0.19 -29.56 -1.83
N PHE A 367 -0.80 -29.36 -0.97
CA PHE A 367 -0.92 -28.18 -0.14
C PHE A 367 0.19 -28.08 0.93
N ILE A 368 0.57 -29.19 1.58
CA ILE A 368 1.69 -29.24 2.53
C ILE A 368 3.01 -28.80 1.87
N LEU A 369 3.20 -29.17 0.60
CA LEU A 369 4.39 -28.79 -0.16
C LEU A 369 4.43 -27.31 -0.48
N ASP A 370 3.27 -26.72 -0.74
CA ASP A 370 3.15 -25.31 -1.11
C ASP A 370 2.96 -24.38 0.09
N PHE A 371 2.69 -24.92 1.28
CA PHE A 371 2.38 -24.14 2.49
C PHE A 371 3.41 -23.06 2.79
N GLU A 372 4.70 -23.40 2.72
CA GLU A 372 5.77 -22.46 2.99
C GLU A 372 5.78 -21.30 1.99
N ASP A 373 5.58 -21.59 0.71
CA ASP A 373 5.50 -20.58 -0.34
C ASP A 373 4.25 -19.71 -0.20
N ILE A 374 3.11 -20.30 0.18
CA ILE A 374 1.85 -19.60 0.44
C ILE A 374 2.03 -18.61 1.60
N ILE A 375 2.54 -19.07 2.75
CA ILE A 375 2.75 -18.21 3.91
C ILE A 375 3.75 -17.11 3.58
N ASN A 376 4.84 -17.42 2.89
CA ASN A 376 5.83 -16.42 2.48
C ASN A 376 5.21 -15.34 1.57
N LYS A 377 4.28 -15.69 0.68
CA LYS A 377 3.54 -14.72 -0.15
C LYS A 377 2.63 -13.84 0.69
N ILE A 378 1.84 -14.42 1.60
CA ILE A 378 0.95 -13.67 2.50
C ILE A 378 1.77 -12.70 3.37
N VAL A 379 2.89 -13.17 3.94
CA VAL A 379 3.81 -12.33 4.73
C VAL A 379 4.33 -11.15 3.92
N LYS A 380 4.76 -11.38 2.67
CA LYS A 380 5.24 -10.31 1.79
C LYS A 380 4.15 -9.31 1.46
N ASP A 381 2.94 -9.76 1.16
CA ASP A 381 1.82 -8.87 0.87
C ASP A 381 1.52 -7.96 2.07
N ILE A 382 1.44 -8.51 3.28
CA ILE A 382 1.24 -7.73 4.52
C ILE A 382 2.37 -6.72 4.73
N PHE A 383 3.62 -7.18 4.58
CA PHE A 383 4.78 -6.31 4.73
C PHE A 383 4.75 -5.14 3.74
N PHE A 384 4.56 -5.42 2.45
CA PHE A 384 4.51 -4.38 1.43
C PHE A 384 3.28 -3.49 1.56
N TYR A 385 2.14 -4.01 2.01
CA TYR A 385 0.97 -3.20 2.30
C TYR A 385 1.27 -2.16 3.37
N ILE A 386 1.80 -2.59 4.53
CA ILE A 386 2.14 -1.67 5.63
C ILE A 386 3.25 -0.71 5.22
N LEU A 387 4.27 -1.19 4.51
CA LEU A 387 5.35 -0.34 4.00
C LEU A 387 4.81 0.70 3.00
N SER A 388 3.87 0.34 2.13
CA SER A 388 3.28 1.28 1.17
C SER A 388 2.59 2.46 1.84
N LYS A 389 1.96 2.25 3.00
CA LYS A 389 1.35 3.32 3.79
C LYS A 389 2.40 4.30 4.32
N ILE A 390 3.55 3.80 4.80
CA ILE A 390 4.67 4.63 5.26
C ILE A 390 5.32 5.40 4.09
N LEU A 391 5.28 4.83 2.88
CA LEU A 391 5.93 5.39 1.69
C LEU A 391 5.01 6.24 0.80
N ARG A 392 3.77 6.55 1.21
CA ARG A 392 2.80 7.33 0.41
C ARG A 392 3.39 8.63 -0.12
N GLN A 393 3.97 9.46 0.74
CA GLN A 393 4.57 10.72 0.30
C GLN A 393 5.77 10.53 -0.63
N LEU A 394 6.57 9.48 -0.45
CA LEU A 394 7.65 9.16 -1.39
C LEU A 394 7.10 8.78 -2.77
N SER A 395 6.04 7.97 -2.81
CA SER A 395 5.36 7.60 -4.05
C SER A 395 4.79 8.82 -4.75
N ARG A 396 4.13 9.74 -4.03
CA ARG A 396 3.62 11.01 -4.59
C ARG A 396 4.74 11.84 -5.21
N ILE A 397 5.90 11.95 -4.56
CA ILE A 397 7.05 12.67 -5.12
C ILE A 397 7.52 12.01 -6.42
N ILE A 398 7.64 10.68 -6.46
CA ILE A 398 8.05 9.95 -7.67
C ILE A 398 7.02 10.12 -8.80
N GLU A 399 5.73 10.00 -8.50
CA GLU A 399 4.64 10.19 -9.45
C GLU A 399 4.62 11.64 -9.99
N LEU A 400 4.90 12.64 -9.16
CA LEU A 400 5.03 14.03 -9.59
C LEU A 400 6.17 14.20 -10.59
N TYR A 401 7.34 13.62 -10.34
CA TYR A 401 8.45 13.64 -11.29
C TYR A 401 8.08 12.98 -12.62
N SER A 402 7.34 11.87 -12.57
CA SER A 402 6.87 11.18 -13.75
C SER A 402 5.89 12.05 -14.55
N LYS A 403 4.90 12.66 -13.89
CA LYS A 403 3.97 13.62 -14.51
C LYS A 403 4.71 14.82 -15.12
N VAL A 404 5.68 15.41 -14.42
CA VAL A 404 6.48 16.54 -14.94
C VAL A 404 7.33 16.14 -16.15
N SER A 405 7.91 14.93 -16.15
CA SER A 405 8.67 14.40 -17.29
C SER A 405 7.79 14.22 -18.52
N ASN A 406 6.56 13.72 -18.33
CA ASN A 406 5.58 13.61 -19.41
C ASN A 406 5.12 14.99 -19.92
N ASP A 407 4.79 15.93 -19.02
CA ASP A 407 4.41 17.30 -19.38
C ASP A 407 5.50 17.97 -20.20
N ARG A 408 6.78 17.83 -19.79
CA ARG A 408 7.93 18.32 -20.57
C ARG A 408 7.92 17.76 -21.99
N SER A 409 7.67 16.47 -22.15
CA SER A 409 7.63 15.81 -23.46
C SER A 409 6.49 16.36 -24.32
N LEU A 410 5.31 16.57 -23.74
CA LEU A 410 4.16 17.18 -24.42
C LEU A 410 4.41 18.63 -24.81
N TYR A 411 5.01 19.43 -23.93
CA TYR A 411 5.37 20.82 -24.24
C TYR A 411 6.38 20.90 -25.38
N LEU A 412 7.38 20.01 -25.41
CA LEU A 412 8.32 19.96 -26.52
C LEU A 412 7.65 19.60 -27.84
N LEU A 413 6.67 18.69 -27.84
CA LEU A 413 5.89 18.34 -29.03
C LEU A 413 4.99 19.51 -29.47
N ALA A 414 4.34 20.18 -28.53
CA ALA A 414 3.49 21.34 -28.79
C ALA A 414 4.31 22.51 -29.37
N LEU A 415 5.46 22.83 -28.77
CA LEU A 415 6.38 23.85 -29.25
C LEU A 415 6.94 23.53 -30.64
N LYS A 416 7.28 22.26 -30.92
CA LYS A 416 7.68 21.85 -32.29
C LYS A 416 6.55 22.09 -33.30
N LYS A 417 5.29 21.85 -32.92
CA LYS A 417 4.12 22.09 -33.77
C LYS A 417 3.92 23.60 -33.99
N ILE A 418 4.03 24.41 -32.95
CA ILE A 418 3.96 25.89 -33.02
C ILE A 418 5.04 26.48 -33.93
N VAL A 419 6.28 25.97 -33.89
CA VAL A 419 7.36 26.44 -34.76
C VAL A 419 7.14 26.02 -36.22
N GLY A 420 6.42 24.93 -36.46
CA GLY A 420 6.13 24.41 -37.79
C GLY A 420 4.87 24.97 -38.46
N THR A 421 4.03 25.71 -37.75
CA THR A 421 2.79 26.31 -38.30
C THR A 421 3.06 27.55 -39.15
N THR A 422 2.33 27.70 -40.27
CA THR A 422 2.37 28.87 -41.16
C THR A 422 1.42 30.00 -40.70
N ASP A 423 1.57 31.22 -41.23
CA ASP A 423 0.73 32.38 -40.87
C ASP A 423 -0.79 32.15 -41.03
N SER A 424 -1.23 31.25 -41.92
CA SER A 424 -2.64 30.88 -42.07
C SER A 424 -3.20 30.00 -40.93
N GLU A 425 -2.36 29.54 -40.02
CA GLU A 425 -2.69 28.65 -38.89
C GLU A 425 -2.44 29.31 -37.53
N GLU A 426 -2.40 30.65 -37.48
CA GLU A 426 -2.14 31.43 -36.27
C GLU A 426 -3.08 31.06 -35.10
N TRP A 427 -4.33 30.71 -35.40
CA TRP A 427 -5.30 30.25 -34.40
C TRP A 427 -4.90 28.91 -33.73
N VAL A 428 -4.22 28.00 -34.45
CA VAL A 428 -3.71 26.73 -33.91
C VAL A 428 -2.60 27.01 -32.90
N LYS A 429 -1.73 27.97 -33.22
CA LYS A 429 -0.66 28.41 -32.34
C LYS A 429 -1.21 28.98 -31.04
N ILE A 430 -2.16 29.93 -31.12
CA ILE A 430 -2.80 30.52 -29.95
C ILE A 430 -3.43 29.44 -29.07
N LYS A 431 -4.19 28.51 -29.67
CA LYS A 431 -4.82 27.40 -28.94
C LYS A 431 -3.81 26.51 -28.22
N LEU A 432 -2.69 26.16 -28.87
CA LEU A 432 -1.65 25.35 -28.23
C LEU A 432 -0.96 26.09 -27.09
N GLU A 433 -0.73 27.40 -27.21
CA GLU A 433 -0.18 28.24 -26.14
C GLU A 433 -1.12 28.30 -24.93
N GLU A 434 -2.43 28.49 -25.15
CA GLU A 434 -3.44 28.47 -24.09
C GLU A 434 -3.47 27.13 -23.35
N LEU A 435 -3.46 26.01 -24.07
CA LEU A 435 -3.46 24.68 -23.48
C LEU A 435 -2.19 24.40 -22.64
N ILE A 436 -1.03 24.88 -23.08
CA ILE A 436 0.22 24.79 -22.29
C ILE A 436 0.08 25.59 -21.00
N ILE A 437 -0.46 26.82 -21.06
CA ILE A 437 -0.66 27.68 -19.88
C ILE A 437 -1.63 27.04 -18.89
N GLU A 438 -2.76 26.51 -19.37
CA GLU A 438 -3.74 25.83 -18.50
C GLU A 438 -3.12 24.62 -17.79
N ARG A 439 -2.36 23.81 -18.52
CA ARG A 439 -1.69 22.64 -17.95
C ARG A 439 -0.62 23.02 -16.93
N LEU A 440 0.13 24.10 -17.18
CA LEU A 440 1.10 24.65 -16.21
C LEU A 440 0.42 25.14 -14.93
N LYS A 441 -0.70 25.87 -15.04
CA LYS A 441 -1.48 26.33 -13.87
C LYS A 441 -1.96 25.15 -13.04
N ARG A 442 -2.55 24.13 -13.67
CA ARG A 442 -2.99 22.92 -12.98
C ARG A 442 -1.85 22.20 -12.27
N ARG A 443 -0.69 22.08 -12.92
CA ARG A 443 0.51 21.47 -12.32
C ARG A 443 1.00 22.26 -11.10
N GLN A 444 0.96 23.59 -11.16
CA GLN A 444 1.33 24.43 -10.01
C GLN A 444 0.38 24.23 -8.84
N GLU A 445 -0.93 24.16 -9.07
CA GLU A 445 -1.93 23.88 -8.04
C GLU A 445 -1.69 22.51 -7.37
N GLU A 446 -1.42 21.47 -8.15
CA GLU A 446 -1.10 20.12 -7.63
C GLU A 446 0.19 20.12 -6.79
N LEU A 447 1.24 20.81 -7.25
CA LEU A 447 2.52 20.92 -6.51
C LEU A 447 2.34 21.64 -5.18
N VAL A 448 1.52 22.70 -5.13
CA VAL A 448 1.19 23.42 -3.88
C VAL A 448 0.57 22.47 -2.86
N ILE A 449 -0.36 21.62 -3.29
CA ILE A 449 -1.05 20.66 -2.42
C ILE A 449 -0.07 19.58 -1.94
N VAL A 450 0.61 18.88 -2.85
CA VAL A 450 1.40 17.69 -2.54
C VAL A 450 2.70 18.02 -1.80
N LEU A 451 3.34 19.14 -2.12
CA LEU A 451 4.58 19.56 -1.46
C LEU A 451 4.34 20.46 -0.25
N ASN A 452 3.08 20.78 0.05
CA ASN A 452 2.70 21.79 1.04
C ASN A 452 3.48 23.09 0.85
N ALA A 453 3.69 23.48 -0.42
CA ALA A 453 4.38 24.69 -0.77
C ALA A 453 3.40 25.84 -0.57
N SER A 454 3.47 26.49 0.60
CA SER A 454 2.83 27.78 0.77
C SER A 454 3.31 28.68 -0.37
N ASN A 455 2.42 29.27 -1.16
CA ASN A 455 2.74 30.52 -1.85
C ASN A 455 3.07 31.53 -0.74
N GLN A 456 4.35 31.59 -0.34
CA GLN A 456 4.88 32.71 0.43
C GLN A 456 5.01 33.92 -0.49
#